data_AF-A0A2N2DUH4-F1
#
_entry.id   AF-A0A2N2DUH4-F1
#
_cell.length_a   1.000
_cell.length_b   1.000
_cell.length_c   1.000
_cell.angle_alpha   90.00
_cell.angle_beta   90.00
_cell.angle_gamma   90.00
#
_symmetry.space_group_name_H-M   'P 1'
#
loop_
_entity.id
_entity.type
_entity.pdbx_description
1 polymer ?
#
loop_
_entity_poly.entity_id
_entity_poly.type
_entity_poly.pdbx_seq_one_letter_code
_entity_poly.pdbx_strand_id
1 'polypeptide(L)'
;MTKKLMRMVLAVALVFGSLLFFSMRDILAAPSAITGVVDGEYYNTSVTIEFDDVTYDVTLEGELIGSPTIVATDGSYTLVVSDGVDDIETISFWIDTVLPEVTGVIDGSYYKNSVTVEFTDASLVSATLNGDPFTSGTTITEDNEYILIVTDLANNKTTITFTIDTIAPEVIGIIDGAYYKTSVSAVFSDTSPVSATLNGDVYVPGTSISEDDEYELIVTDLAGNTTTITFTIDTIAPVVTGVTDGSYYNDPPKIATFTEGTA
;
A
#
# COMPACT_ATOMS: atom_id res chain seq x y z
N MET A 1 4.94 23.11 -56.22
CA MET A 1 5.47 24.16 -57.13
C MET A 1 6.31 25.11 -56.28
N THR A 2 7.60 25.11 -56.56
CA THR A 2 8.76 25.71 -55.86
C THR A 2 8.66 27.17 -55.40
N LYS A 3 9.21 27.45 -54.21
CA LYS A 3 10.10 28.59 -53.85
C LYS A 3 10.23 29.68 -54.92
N LYS A 4 9.22 30.53 -55.14
CA LYS A 4 9.35 31.74 -55.96
C LYS A 4 8.17 32.70 -55.85
N LEU A 5 7.83 33.15 -54.65
CA LEU A 5 7.12 34.43 -54.52
C LEU A 5 7.45 35.18 -53.23
N MET A 6 8.72 35.11 -52.81
CA MET A 6 9.30 36.15 -51.98
C MET A 6 10.10 37.06 -52.92
N ARG A 7 9.86 38.38 -52.82
CA ARG A 7 10.39 39.49 -53.65
C ARG A 7 9.48 39.88 -54.82
N MET A 8 8.60 40.87 -54.60
CA MET A 8 8.48 42.09 -55.42
C MET A 8 7.23 42.90 -55.04
N VAL A 9 7.32 43.71 -53.99
CA VAL A 9 6.67 45.04 -53.97
C VAL A 9 7.64 46.00 -53.28
N LEU A 10 8.55 46.57 -54.08
CA LEU A 10 9.31 47.76 -53.68
C LEU A 10 9.28 48.76 -54.85
N ALA A 11 8.80 49.96 -54.50
CA ALA A 11 8.91 51.27 -55.16
C ALA A 11 7.92 51.65 -56.29
N VAL A 12 6.92 52.49 -55.94
CA VAL A 12 6.70 53.84 -56.53
C VAL A 12 6.21 54.77 -55.41
N ALA A 13 6.73 56.00 -55.36
CA ALA A 13 6.66 56.92 -54.23
C ALA A 13 5.57 58.02 -54.32
N LEU A 14 5.20 58.52 -53.13
CA LEU A 14 4.70 59.86 -52.78
C LEU A 14 3.35 60.33 -53.35
N VAL A 15 2.41 60.70 -52.45
CA VAL A 15 1.92 62.08 -52.25
C VAL A 15 0.82 62.11 -51.16
N PHE A 16 1.03 62.95 -50.14
CA PHE A 16 0.15 63.40 -49.04
C PHE A 16 -0.36 62.41 -47.97
N GLY A 17 0.11 62.66 -46.74
CA GLY A 17 -0.76 62.66 -45.55
C GLY A 17 -0.60 61.48 -44.60
N SER A 18 -0.01 61.74 -43.43
CA SER A 18 -0.11 60.92 -42.22
C SER A 18 0.35 59.47 -42.36
N LEU A 19 1.65 59.23 -42.12
CA LEU A 19 2.15 57.89 -41.78
C LEU A 19 1.47 57.42 -40.48
N LEU A 20 0.39 56.67 -40.63
CA LEU A 20 0.06 55.59 -39.70
C LEU A 20 1.19 54.57 -39.80
N PHE A 21 2.19 54.67 -38.93
CA PHE A 21 2.98 53.52 -38.56
C PHE A 21 2.07 52.60 -37.73
N PHE A 22 1.29 51.75 -38.39
CA PHE A 22 0.92 50.49 -37.76
C PHE A 22 2.23 49.70 -37.67
N SER A 23 2.78 49.63 -36.46
CA SER A 23 3.75 48.60 -36.12
C SER A 23 3.08 47.26 -36.42
N MET A 24 3.52 46.54 -37.45
CA MET A 24 3.14 45.13 -37.68
C MET A 24 3.75 44.20 -36.61
N ARG A 25 3.99 44.68 -35.38
CA ARG A 25 4.40 43.83 -34.26
C ARG A 25 3.22 43.26 -33.48
N ASP A 26 2.00 43.73 -33.72
CA ASP A 26 0.81 43.22 -33.06
C ASP A 26 -0.24 42.78 -34.10
N ILE A 27 -0.43 41.47 -34.22
CA ILE A 27 -1.59 40.67 -34.71
C ILE A 27 -1.06 39.41 -35.40
N LEU A 28 -0.48 38.50 -34.62
CA LEU A 28 -0.46 37.07 -34.87
C LEU A 28 -0.37 36.45 -33.47
N ALA A 29 -1.50 36.41 -32.76
CA ALA A 29 -1.60 35.54 -31.61
C ALA A 29 -1.45 34.10 -32.14
N ALA A 30 -0.70 33.25 -31.43
CA ALA A 30 -0.61 31.83 -31.74
C ALA A 30 -2.03 31.23 -31.91
N PRO A 31 -2.21 30.19 -32.74
CA PRO A 31 -3.52 29.59 -32.92
C PRO A 31 -4.06 29.19 -31.55
N SER A 32 -5.17 29.79 -31.15
CA SER A 32 -5.77 29.60 -29.83
C SER A 32 -6.44 28.24 -29.65
N ALA A 33 -6.00 27.22 -30.40
CA ALA A 33 -6.72 25.98 -30.65
C ALA A 33 -5.83 24.72 -30.64
N ILE A 34 -4.63 24.75 -30.04
CA ILE A 34 -4.03 23.48 -29.59
C ILE A 34 -4.90 22.94 -28.45
N THR A 35 -5.41 21.73 -28.61
CA THR A 35 -6.19 21.04 -27.57
C THR A 35 -5.62 19.65 -27.30
N GLY A 36 -5.96 19.09 -26.14
CA GLY A 36 -5.52 17.77 -25.70
C GLY A 36 -4.22 17.76 -24.88
N VAL A 37 -3.42 18.82 -24.94
CA VAL A 37 -2.22 19.01 -24.12
C VAL A 37 -2.19 20.43 -23.54
N VAL A 38 -1.58 20.58 -22.37
CA VAL A 38 -1.39 21.84 -21.65
C VAL A 38 0.06 21.91 -21.18
N ASP A 39 0.66 23.11 -21.25
CA ASP A 39 2.04 23.32 -20.83
C ASP A 39 2.22 23.06 -19.33
N GLY A 40 3.21 22.24 -18.99
CA GLY A 40 3.50 21.83 -17.63
C GLY A 40 2.76 20.58 -17.13
N GLU A 41 1.80 20.04 -17.89
CA GLU A 41 0.92 18.97 -17.42
C GLU A 41 1.47 17.55 -17.64
N TYR A 42 1.09 16.66 -16.73
CA TYR A 42 1.41 15.23 -16.75
C TYR A 42 0.13 14.42 -16.98
N TYR A 43 0.22 13.43 -17.85
CA TYR A 43 -0.91 12.59 -18.22
C TYR A 43 -0.62 11.13 -17.96
N ASN A 44 -1.54 10.45 -17.25
CA ASN A 44 -1.50 9.01 -17.03
C ASN A 44 -2.20 8.17 -18.11
N THR A 45 -2.52 8.80 -19.25
CA THR A 45 -3.12 8.16 -20.40
C THR A 45 -2.61 8.83 -21.67
N SER A 46 -2.84 8.20 -22.82
CA SER A 46 -2.55 8.82 -24.11
C SER A 46 -3.34 10.12 -24.30
N VAL A 47 -2.69 11.13 -24.86
CA VAL A 47 -3.34 12.38 -25.27
C VAL A 47 -3.57 12.40 -26.78
N THR A 48 -4.59 13.15 -27.22
CA THR A 48 -4.84 13.43 -28.64
C THR A 48 -4.67 14.91 -28.87
N ILE A 49 -3.63 15.28 -29.60
CA ILE A 49 -3.35 16.65 -29.99
C ILE A 49 -4.22 16.98 -31.20
N GLU A 50 -5.06 18.00 -31.06
CA GLU A 50 -5.89 18.53 -32.15
C GLU A 50 -5.63 20.01 -32.33
N PHE A 51 -5.61 20.44 -33.58
CA PHE A 51 -5.51 21.83 -34.02
C PHE A 51 -6.23 22.03 -35.35
N ASP A 52 -6.73 23.25 -35.59
CA ASP A 52 -7.58 23.60 -36.73
C ASP A 52 -6.87 24.44 -37.81
N ASP A 53 -5.63 24.86 -37.55
CA ASP A 53 -4.90 25.77 -38.42
C ASP A 53 -3.92 25.05 -39.34
N VAL A 54 -3.97 25.39 -40.63
CA VAL A 54 -3.08 24.89 -41.69
C VAL A 54 -1.99 25.89 -42.08
N THR A 55 -1.95 27.04 -41.43
CA THR A 55 -1.00 28.13 -41.72
C THR A 55 0.24 28.10 -40.84
N TYR A 56 0.22 27.34 -39.74
CA TYR A 56 1.36 27.14 -38.86
C TYR A 56 1.94 25.75 -39.01
N ASP A 57 3.26 25.65 -38.84
CA ASP A 57 3.96 24.39 -38.70
C ASP A 57 3.87 23.95 -37.23
N VAL A 58 3.24 22.80 -36.99
CA VAL A 58 3.17 22.17 -35.66
C VAL A 58 4.12 21.00 -35.65
N THR A 59 5.10 21.04 -34.75
CA THR A 59 6.08 19.96 -34.59
C THR A 59 6.02 19.35 -33.21
N LEU A 60 6.14 18.03 -33.13
CA LEU A 60 6.32 17.28 -31.89
C LEU A 60 7.74 16.69 -31.91
N GLU A 61 8.56 17.01 -30.90
CA GLU A 61 9.98 16.62 -30.89
C GLU A 61 10.74 17.05 -32.17
N GLY A 62 10.30 18.16 -32.78
CA GLY A 62 10.86 18.68 -34.03
C GLY A 62 10.39 17.98 -35.31
N GLU A 63 9.52 16.98 -35.23
CA GLU A 63 8.88 16.36 -36.41
C GLU A 63 7.51 16.99 -36.68
N LEU A 64 7.24 17.39 -37.93
CA LEU A 64 5.93 17.92 -38.34
C LEU A 64 4.83 16.87 -38.13
N ILE A 65 3.78 17.26 -37.41
CA ILE A 65 2.63 16.39 -37.14
C ILE A 65 1.36 16.87 -37.84
N GLY A 66 0.40 15.97 -37.99
CA GLY A 66 -0.96 16.29 -38.46
C GLY A 66 -1.94 16.45 -37.31
N SER A 67 -3.16 16.86 -37.63
CA SER A 67 -4.30 16.90 -36.69
C SER A 67 -5.35 15.88 -37.15
N PRO A 68 -5.81 14.94 -36.30
CA PRO A 68 -5.34 14.69 -34.93
C PRO A 68 -4.03 13.88 -34.90
N THR A 69 -3.26 13.99 -33.80
CA THR A 69 -2.10 13.13 -33.49
C THR A 69 -2.23 12.54 -32.08
N ILE A 70 -2.05 11.23 -31.94
CA ILE A 70 -2.09 10.54 -30.64
C ILE A 70 -0.67 10.35 -30.13
N VAL A 71 -0.46 10.71 -28.86
CA VAL A 71 0.79 10.46 -28.12
C VAL A 71 0.46 9.53 -26.96
N ALA A 72 1.00 8.32 -26.97
CA ALA A 72 0.59 7.24 -26.05
C ALA A 72 1.73 6.58 -25.29
N THR A 73 2.99 6.86 -25.65
CA THR A 73 4.15 6.25 -25.01
C THR A 73 4.64 7.16 -23.89
N ASP A 74 5.06 6.57 -22.77
CA ASP A 74 5.66 7.33 -21.68
C ASP A 74 6.88 8.12 -22.16
N GLY A 75 6.99 9.36 -21.71
CA GLY A 75 8.05 10.25 -22.14
C GLY A 75 7.75 11.72 -21.86
N SER A 76 8.80 12.53 -22.06
CA SER A 76 8.69 13.99 -22.10
C SER A 76 8.51 14.42 -23.54
N TYR A 77 7.62 15.37 -23.76
CA TYR A 77 7.27 15.85 -25.09
C TYR A 77 7.27 17.38 -25.14
N THR A 78 7.80 17.90 -26.24
CA THR A 78 7.84 19.32 -26.60
C THR A 78 7.08 19.49 -27.91
N LEU A 79 5.96 20.19 -27.83
CA LEU A 79 5.18 20.63 -28.97
C LEU A 79 5.56 22.08 -29.27
N VAL A 80 5.92 22.37 -30.52
CA VAL A 80 6.25 23.72 -30.98
C VAL A 80 5.32 24.10 -32.12
N VAL A 81 4.72 25.28 -31.99
CA VAL A 81 3.98 25.93 -33.07
C VAL A 81 4.84 27.06 -33.62
N SER A 82 5.02 27.10 -34.95
CA SER A 82 5.84 28.11 -35.63
C SER A 82 5.12 28.68 -36.86
N ASP A 83 5.38 29.94 -37.19
CA ASP A 83 4.96 30.58 -38.45
C ASP A 83 5.98 30.38 -39.60
N GLY A 84 6.97 29.50 -39.38
CA GLY A 84 8.08 29.24 -40.31
C GLY A 84 9.25 30.21 -40.17
N VAL A 85 9.16 31.19 -39.27
CA VAL A 85 10.23 32.15 -38.93
C VAL A 85 10.53 32.12 -37.43
N ASP A 86 9.50 32.27 -36.61
CA ASP A 86 9.60 32.33 -35.16
C ASP A 86 8.78 31.19 -34.51
N ASP A 87 9.23 30.74 -33.34
CA ASP A 87 8.45 29.87 -32.48
C ASP A 87 7.43 30.74 -31.73
N ILE A 88 6.15 30.48 -31.95
CA ILE A 88 5.06 31.30 -31.43
C ILE A 88 4.43 30.70 -30.17
N GLU A 89 4.54 29.39 -29.99
CA GLU A 89 4.09 28.67 -28.80
C GLU A 89 4.95 27.43 -28.59
N THR A 90 5.28 27.13 -27.34
CA THR A 90 5.98 25.91 -26.93
C THR A 90 5.26 25.33 -25.73
N ILE A 91 4.85 24.07 -25.84
CA ILE A 91 4.14 23.32 -24.81
C ILE A 91 5.00 22.11 -24.43
N SER A 92 5.42 22.05 -23.16
CA SER A 92 6.08 20.89 -22.58
C SER A 92 5.06 20.07 -21.79
N PHE A 93 4.95 18.78 -22.07
CA PHE A 93 4.06 17.87 -21.34
C PHE A 93 4.68 16.48 -21.19
N TRP A 94 4.11 15.66 -20.31
CA TRP A 94 4.61 14.32 -20.01
C TRP A 94 3.51 13.28 -20.12
N ILE A 95 3.84 12.12 -20.69
CA ILE A 95 3.05 10.90 -20.55
C ILE A 95 3.79 10.01 -19.56
N ASP A 96 3.09 9.56 -18.52
CA ASP A 96 3.63 8.66 -17.52
C ASP A 96 2.50 7.72 -17.06
N THR A 97 2.54 6.47 -17.50
CA THR A 97 1.53 5.45 -17.16
C THR A 97 2.01 4.48 -16.08
N VAL A 98 3.20 4.72 -15.51
CA VAL A 98 3.83 3.83 -14.53
C VAL A 98 3.30 4.15 -13.14
N LEU A 99 2.97 3.11 -12.37
CA LEU A 99 2.56 3.28 -10.98
C LEU A 99 3.80 3.46 -10.08
N PRO A 100 3.71 4.31 -9.03
CA PRO A 100 4.76 4.40 -8.02
C PRO A 100 5.05 3.05 -7.37
N GLU A 101 6.33 2.71 -7.21
CA GLU A 101 6.75 1.48 -6.52
C GLU A 101 6.73 1.71 -5.00
N VAL A 102 6.24 0.72 -4.24
CA VAL A 102 6.23 0.70 -2.77
C VAL A 102 6.95 -0.54 -2.27
N THR A 103 7.83 -0.37 -1.29
CA THR A 103 8.56 -1.45 -0.62
C THR A 103 8.47 -1.32 0.91
N GLY A 104 8.84 -2.39 1.62
CA GLY A 104 8.77 -2.47 3.09
C GLY A 104 7.42 -2.90 3.64
N VAL A 105 6.36 -2.78 2.84
CA VAL A 105 5.02 -3.33 3.11
C VAL A 105 4.45 -3.99 1.86
N ILE A 106 3.49 -4.89 2.06
CA ILE A 106 2.81 -5.68 1.02
C ILE A 106 1.31 -5.56 1.29
N ASP A 107 0.53 -5.42 0.22
CA ASP A 107 -0.93 -5.29 0.28
C ASP A 107 -1.59 -6.48 0.98
N GLY A 108 -2.48 -6.19 1.91
CA GLY A 108 -3.20 -7.15 2.76
C GLY A 108 -2.35 -7.90 3.80
N SER A 109 -1.09 -7.50 4.03
CA SER A 109 -0.20 -8.22 4.96
C SER A 109 -0.31 -7.75 6.40
N TYR A 110 0.04 -8.66 7.33
CA TYR A 110 0.08 -8.42 8.77
C TYR A 110 1.52 -8.48 9.28
N TYR A 111 1.88 -7.57 10.18
CA TYR A 111 3.22 -7.44 10.72
C TYR A 111 3.19 -7.42 12.25
N LYS A 112 3.89 -8.36 12.87
CA LYS A 112 4.13 -8.38 14.33
C LYS A 112 5.22 -7.45 14.84
N ASN A 113 5.80 -6.66 13.94
CA ASN A 113 6.85 -5.69 14.24
C ASN A 113 6.61 -4.42 13.44
N SER A 114 7.31 -3.36 13.80
CA SER A 114 7.35 -2.14 13.01
C SER A 114 7.84 -2.38 11.58
N VAL A 115 7.36 -1.54 10.67
CA VAL A 115 7.73 -1.57 9.25
C VAL A 115 8.30 -0.22 8.84
N THR A 116 9.27 -0.21 7.94
CA THR A 116 9.78 1.01 7.30
C THR A 116 9.35 0.98 5.86
N VAL A 117 8.56 1.99 5.45
CA VAL A 117 7.97 2.06 4.11
C VAL A 117 8.82 2.97 3.25
N GLU A 118 9.25 2.47 2.09
CA GLU A 118 9.89 3.27 1.05
C GLU A 118 9.05 3.26 -0.21
N PHE A 119 9.03 4.38 -0.93
CA PHE A 119 8.40 4.49 -2.23
C PHE A 119 9.24 5.33 -3.19
N THR A 120 9.22 4.93 -4.46
CA THR A 120 10.04 5.50 -5.53
C THR A 120 9.25 5.55 -6.83
N ASP A 121 9.57 6.53 -7.67
CA ASP A 121 9.02 6.67 -9.01
C ASP A 121 10.00 7.46 -9.90
N ALA A 122 9.77 7.48 -11.21
CA ALA A 122 10.55 8.31 -12.14
C ALA A 122 10.25 9.81 -11.94
N SER A 123 9.01 10.13 -11.57
CA SER A 123 8.50 11.46 -11.26
C SER A 123 8.52 11.73 -9.75
N LEU A 124 8.27 12.98 -9.35
CA LEU A 124 8.07 13.29 -7.94
C LEU A 124 6.79 12.63 -7.43
N VAL A 125 6.83 12.16 -6.19
CA VAL A 125 5.72 11.45 -5.54
C VAL A 125 5.34 12.13 -4.24
N SER A 126 4.06 12.03 -3.92
CA SER A 126 3.48 12.36 -2.63
C SER A 126 2.78 11.14 -2.07
N ALA A 127 2.71 11.03 -0.74
CA ALA A 127 2.03 9.92 -0.10
C ALA A 127 1.16 10.38 1.06
N THR A 128 0.10 9.63 1.32
CA THR A 128 -0.67 9.72 2.56
C THR A 128 -0.75 8.36 3.25
N LEU A 129 -0.73 8.38 4.57
CA LEU A 129 -0.97 7.22 5.44
C LEU A 129 -2.20 7.54 6.28
N ASN A 130 -3.26 6.75 6.13
CA ASN A 130 -4.57 7.00 6.77
C ASN A 130 -5.14 8.42 6.48
N GLY A 131 -4.79 8.97 5.31
CA GLY A 131 -5.21 10.30 4.87
C GLY A 131 -4.28 11.45 5.27
N ASP A 132 -3.33 11.22 6.17
CA ASP A 132 -2.35 12.23 6.59
C ASP A 132 -1.08 12.17 5.73
N PRO A 133 -0.40 13.29 5.45
CA PRO A 133 0.84 13.30 4.67
C PRO A 133 1.89 12.36 5.26
N PHE A 134 2.51 11.55 4.39
CA PHE A 134 3.49 10.53 4.79
C PHE A 134 4.79 10.67 3.99
N THR A 135 5.92 10.45 4.67
CA THR A 135 7.26 10.62 4.10
C THR A 135 7.91 9.26 3.89
N SER A 136 8.51 9.04 2.71
CA SER A 136 9.27 7.83 2.38
C SER A 136 10.41 7.60 3.38
N GLY A 137 10.64 6.35 3.75
CA GLY A 137 11.61 5.92 4.77
C GLY A 137 11.13 6.08 6.22
N THR A 138 9.89 6.50 6.45
CA THR A 138 9.35 6.60 7.82
C THR A 138 9.02 5.22 8.37
N THR A 139 9.43 4.96 9.61
CA THR A 139 9.06 3.74 10.36
C THR A 139 7.71 3.93 11.04
N ILE A 140 6.84 2.94 10.88
CA ILE A 140 5.52 2.86 11.51
C ILE A 140 5.60 1.78 12.59
N THR A 141 5.23 2.12 13.83
CA THR A 141 5.42 1.28 15.01
C THR A 141 4.16 0.93 15.75
N GLU A 142 3.09 1.71 15.58
CA GLU A 142 1.86 1.55 16.34
C GLU A 142 0.97 0.50 15.71
N ASP A 143 0.22 -0.22 16.56
CA ASP A 143 -0.76 -1.18 16.11
C ASP A 143 -1.93 -0.46 15.45
N ASN A 144 -2.19 -0.79 14.19
CA ASN A 144 -3.33 -0.27 13.44
C ASN A 144 -3.50 -1.00 12.11
N GLU A 145 -4.68 -0.82 11.52
CA GLU A 145 -4.86 -0.98 10.09
C GLU A 145 -4.46 0.32 9.38
N TYR A 146 -3.63 0.19 8.34
CA TYR A 146 -3.07 1.29 7.60
C TYR A 146 -3.49 1.22 6.13
N ILE A 147 -3.82 2.39 5.58
CA ILE A 147 -4.03 2.62 4.14
C ILE A 147 -2.99 3.62 3.69
N LEU A 148 -2.02 3.16 2.93
CA LEU A 148 -1.00 3.98 2.27
C LEU A 148 -1.44 4.25 0.82
N ILE A 149 -1.45 5.52 0.43
CA ILE A 149 -1.70 5.94 -0.96
C ILE A 149 -0.50 6.75 -1.44
N VAL A 150 0.23 6.25 -2.43
CA VAL A 150 1.33 6.96 -3.10
C VAL A 150 0.84 7.43 -4.47
N THR A 151 1.03 8.72 -4.77
CA THR A 151 0.58 9.38 -6.01
C THR A 151 1.73 10.16 -6.64
N ASP A 152 1.97 9.95 -7.93
CA ASP A 152 2.94 10.73 -8.72
C ASP A 152 2.35 12.04 -9.27
N LEU A 153 3.09 12.73 -10.14
CA LEU A 153 2.63 13.95 -10.81
C LEU A 153 1.56 13.70 -11.89
N ALA A 154 1.57 12.52 -12.55
CA ALA A 154 0.58 12.14 -13.55
C ALA A 154 -0.74 11.62 -12.94
N ASN A 155 -0.83 11.57 -11.61
CA ASN A 155 -1.92 10.99 -10.83
C ASN A 155 -2.04 9.46 -10.97
N ASN A 156 -0.96 8.74 -11.30
CA ASN A 156 -0.88 7.31 -11.05
C ASN A 156 -0.85 7.05 -9.55
N LYS A 157 -1.55 6.01 -9.10
CA LYS A 157 -1.73 5.71 -7.68
C LYS A 157 -1.44 4.26 -7.36
N THR A 158 -0.59 4.07 -6.35
CA THR A 158 -0.43 2.79 -5.67
C THR A 158 -1.08 2.89 -4.30
N THR A 159 -2.03 1.98 -4.03
CA THR A 159 -2.72 1.88 -2.73
C THR A 159 -2.38 0.55 -2.10
N ILE A 160 -1.90 0.58 -0.86
CA ILE A 160 -1.51 -0.59 -0.08
C ILE A 160 -2.25 -0.55 1.25
N THR A 161 -2.95 -1.63 1.59
CA THR A 161 -3.46 -1.86 2.95
C THR A 161 -2.54 -2.83 3.69
N PHE A 162 -2.30 -2.58 4.97
CA PHE A 162 -1.54 -3.51 5.82
C PHE A 162 -1.89 -3.28 7.29
N THR A 163 -1.61 -4.26 8.14
CA THR A 163 -1.86 -4.18 9.57
C THR A 163 -0.56 -4.36 10.35
N ILE A 164 -0.32 -3.50 11.32
CA ILE A 164 0.65 -3.77 12.38
C ILE A 164 -0.15 -4.22 13.59
N ASP A 165 0.22 -5.38 14.13
CA ASP A 165 -0.39 -5.94 15.33
C ASP A 165 0.69 -6.64 16.15
N THR A 166 1.05 -6.06 17.29
CA THR A 166 2.09 -6.57 18.19
C THR A 166 1.53 -7.33 19.39
N ILE A 167 0.21 -7.52 19.46
CA ILE A 167 -0.47 -8.08 20.62
C ILE A 167 -0.80 -9.55 20.36
N ALA A 168 -0.49 -10.43 21.31
CA ALA A 168 -0.86 -11.83 21.22
C ALA A 168 -2.33 -12.07 21.62
N PRO A 169 -2.99 -13.09 21.04
CA PRO A 169 -4.36 -13.45 21.40
C PRO A 169 -4.57 -13.73 22.89
N GLU A 170 -5.68 -13.25 23.44
CA GLU A 170 -6.11 -13.60 24.79
C GLU A 170 -6.78 -14.98 24.81
N VAL A 171 -6.42 -15.82 25.79
CA VAL A 171 -7.06 -17.12 26.03
C VAL A 171 -7.88 -17.07 27.31
N ILE A 172 -9.14 -17.50 27.21
CA ILE A 172 -10.13 -17.46 28.30
C ILE A 172 -10.62 -18.88 28.56
N GLY A 173 -10.75 -19.24 29.85
CA GLY A 173 -11.30 -20.52 30.30
C GLY A 173 -10.24 -21.54 30.74
N ILE A 174 -8.97 -21.28 30.46
CA ILE A 174 -7.82 -22.11 30.88
C ILE A 174 -6.72 -21.17 31.41
N ILE A 175 -6.04 -21.57 32.48
CA ILE A 175 -4.95 -20.84 33.13
C ILE A 175 -3.65 -21.64 32.93
N ASP A 176 -2.57 -20.94 32.60
CA ASP A 176 -1.24 -21.55 32.43
C ASP A 176 -0.72 -22.18 33.74
N GLY A 177 -0.21 -23.40 33.61
CA GLY A 177 0.26 -24.27 34.69
C GLY A 177 -0.85 -24.84 35.59
N ALA A 178 -2.13 -24.65 35.27
CA ALA A 178 -3.22 -25.10 36.13
C ALA A 178 -3.52 -26.60 36.00
N TYR A 179 -4.04 -27.17 37.09
CA TYR A 179 -4.56 -28.53 37.17
C TYR A 179 -6.08 -28.49 37.30
N TYR A 180 -6.77 -29.26 36.46
CA TYR A 180 -8.23 -29.33 36.44
C TYR A 180 -8.71 -30.74 36.76
N LYS A 181 -9.65 -30.86 37.70
CA LYS A 181 -10.33 -32.12 38.07
C LYS A 181 -11.62 -32.36 37.28
N THR A 182 -11.88 -31.50 36.31
CA THR A 182 -13.07 -31.50 35.46
C THR A 182 -12.67 -31.04 34.08
N SER A 183 -13.51 -31.34 33.09
CA SER A 183 -13.31 -30.85 31.73
C SER A 183 -13.26 -29.31 31.67
N VAL A 184 -12.46 -28.80 30.75
CA VAL A 184 -12.34 -27.36 30.46
C VAL A 184 -12.56 -27.09 28.97
N SER A 185 -12.70 -25.82 28.62
CA SER A 185 -12.73 -25.36 27.23
C SER A 185 -12.10 -23.98 27.16
N ALA A 186 -11.28 -23.73 26.14
CA ALA A 186 -10.74 -22.42 25.83
C ALA A 186 -11.55 -21.71 24.74
N VAL A 187 -11.72 -20.40 24.90
CA VAL A 187 -12.13 -19.46 23.84
C VAL A 187 -11.09 -18.35 23.72
N PHE A 188 -11.06 -17.69 22.57
CA PHE A 188 -10.01 -16.73 22.21
C PHE A 188 -10.59 -15.37 21.85
N SER A 189 -9.85 -14.31 22.17
CA SER A 189 -10.19 -12.94 21.79
C SER A 189 -8.95 -12.26 21.22
N ASP A 190 -9.12 -11.61 20.08
CA ASP A 190 -8.06 -10.87 19.39
C ASP A 190 -8.70 -9.82 18.45
N THR A 191 -7.90 -8.87 17.96
CA THR A 191 -8.36 -7.89 16.96
C THR A 191 -8.40 -8.48 15.55
N SER A 192 -7.65 -9.56 15.31
CA SER A 192 -7.57 -10.29 14.06
C SER A 192 -8.04 -11.74 14.21
N PRO A 193 -8.38 -12.44 13.11
CA PRO A 193 -8.68 -13.87 13.16
C PRO A 193 -7.54 -14.70 13.75
N VAL A 194 -7.89 -15.68 14.59
CA VAL A 194 -6.91 -16.57 15.24
C VAL A 194 -7.09 -18.02 14.80
N SER A 195 -5.99 -18.77 14.88
CA SER A 195 -5.95 -20.22 14.78
C SER A 195 -5.40 -20.81 16.07
N ALA A 196 -5.75 -22.05 16.39
CA ALA A 196 -5.28 -22.70 17.60
C ALA A 196 -4.99 -24.18 17.40
N THR A 197 -4.02 -24.68 18.14
CA THR A 197 -3.69 -26.11 18.23
C THR A 197 -3.60 -26.57 19.68
N LEU A 198 -4.13 -27.73 19.99
CA LEU A 198 -4.00 -28.43 21.26
C LEU A 198 -3.15 -29.68 21.03
N ASN A 199 -1.98 -29.77 21.66
CA ASN A 199 -1.00 -30.85 21.45
C ASN A 199 -0.62 -31.04 19.97
N GLY A 200 -0.64 -29.95 19.19
CA GLY A 200 -0.36 -29.94 17.74
C GLY A 200 -1.56 -30.20 16.84
N ASP A 201 -2.70 -30.66 17.38
CA ASP A 201 -3.92 -30.87 16.61
C ASP A 201 -4.80 -29.62 16.60
N VAL A 202 -5.53 -29.37 15.50
CA VAL A 202 -6.41 -28.19 15.39
C VAL A 202 -7.45 -28.18 16.50
N TYR A 203 -7.49 -27.07 17.24
CA TYR A 203 -8.46 -26.86 18.30
C TYR A 203 -9.53 -25.86 17.86
N VAL A 204 -10.80 -26.26 17.94
CA VAL A 204 -11.95 -25.38 17.69
C VAL A 204 -12.35 -24.70 19.01
N PRO A 205 -12.46 -23.36 19.07
CA PRO A 205 -12.83 -22.64 20.29
C PRO A 205 -14.12 -23.18 20.92
N GLY A 206 -14.11 -23.35 22.25
CA GLY A 206 -15.23 -23.90 23.02
C GLY A 206 -15.33 -25.44 23.01
N THR A 207 -14.43 -26.15 22.32
CA THR A 207 -14.39 -27.62 22.38
C THR A 207 -14.02 -28.08 23.80
N SER A 208 -14.74 -29.08 24.30
CA SER A 208 -14.47 -29.66 25.62
C SER A 208 -13.21 -30.51 25.60
N ILE A 209 -12.33 -30.28 26.57
CA ILE A 209 -11.11 -31.05 26.83
C ILE A 209 -11.34 -31.78 28.14
N SER A 210 -11.29 -33.11 28.16
CA SER A 210 -11.74 -33.91 29.32
C SER A 210 -10.89 -35.13 29.65
N GLU A 211 -9.99 -35.54 28.77
CA GLU A 211 -9.14 -36.71 29.01
C GLU A 211 -7.97 -36.31 29.93
N ASP A 212 -7.59 -37.19 30.84
CA ASP A 212 -6.45 -36.96 31.72
C ASP A 212 -5.16 -36.95 30.89
N ASP A 213 -4.52 -35.79 30.79
CA ASP A 213 -3.28 -35.59 30.06
C ASP A 213 -2.64 -34.24 30.43
N GLU A 214 -1.39 -34.07 30.04
CA GLU A 214 -0.75 -32.76 29.92
C GLU A 214 -1.04 -32.17 28.54
N TYR A 215 -1.49 -30.92 28.52
CA TYR A 215 -1.91 -30.22 27.33
C TYR A 215 -1.07 -28.96 27.10
N GLU A 216 -0.69 -28.74 25.85
CA GLU A 216 -0.14 -27.50 25.33
C GLU A 216 -1.12 -26.92 24.30
N LEU A 217 -1.71 -25.77 24.64
CA LEU A 217 -2.58 -25.00 23.76
C LEU A 217 -1.80 -23.80 23.21
N ILE A 218 -1.65 -23.75 21.88
CA ILE A 218 -1.00 -22.64 21.17
C ILE A 218 -2.07 -21.92 20.35
N VAL A 219 -2.20 -20.61 20.55
CA VAL A 219 -3.12 -19.74 19.80
C VAL A 219 -2.29 -18.71 19.06
N THR A 220 -2.55 -18.53 17.76
CA THR A 220 -1.77 -17.69 16.85
C THR A 220 -2.68 -16.82 15.99
N ASP A 221 -2.40 -15.54 15.93
CA ASP A 221 -3.12 -14.57 15.08
C ASP A 221 -2.58 -14.50 13.64
N LEU A 222 -3.07 -13.55 12.83
CA LEU A 222 -2.58 -13.35 11.46
C LEU A 222 -1.20 -12.69 11.36
N ALA A 223 -0.80 -11.89 12.35
CA ALA A 223 0.53 -11.26 12.41
C ALA A 223 1.62 -12.25 12.87
N GLY A 224 1.22 -13.41 13.39
CA GLY A 224 2.08 -14.43 13.95
C GLY A 224 2.48 -14.16 15.40
N ASN A 225 1.69 -13.40 16.17
CA ASN A 225 1.79 -13.37 17.62
C ASN A 225 1.14 -14.62 18.21
N THR A 226 1.70 -15.09 19.31
CA THR A 226 1.34 -16.40 19.88
C THR A 226 1.14 -16.33 21.38
N THR A 227 0.07 -16.96 21.87
CA THR A 227 -0.11 -17.29 23.29
C THR A 227 -0.04 -18.79 23.46
N THR A 228 0.84 -19.25 24.36
CA THR A 228 0.99 -20.67 24.71
C THR A 228 0.56 -20.88 26.16
N ILE A 229 -0.31 -21.85 26.39
CA ILE A 229 -0.80 -22.25 27.70
C ILE A 229 -0.55 -23.73 27.89
N THR A 230 0.10 -24.09 28.98
CA THR A 230 0.26 -25.46 29.44
C THR A 230 -0.71 -25.73 30.59
N PHE A 231 -1.38 -26.87 30.61
CA PHE A 231 -2.28 -27.24 31.71
C PHE A 231 -2.45 -28.76 31.78
N THR A 232 -2.94 -29.26 32.91
CA THR A 232 -3.15 -30.69 33.13
C THR A 232 -4.61 -30.95 33.48
N ILE A 233 -5.19 -31.97 32.87
CA ILE A 233 -6.43 -32.58 33.38
C ILE A 233 -6.01 -33.81 34.17
N ASP A 234 -6.43 -33.85 35.44
CA ASP A 234 -6.21 -34.98 36.33
C ASP A 234 -7.46 -35.21 37.17
N THR A 235 -8.26 -36.17 36.72
CA THR A 235 -9.50 -36.59 37.35
C THR A 235 -9.34 -37.83 38.22
N ILE A 236 -8.15 -38.45 38.23
CA ILE A 236 -7.88 -39.66 39.01
C ILE A 236 -7.60 -39.24 40.46
N ALA A 237 -8.26 -39.93 41.39
CA ALA A 237 -8.00 -39.72 42.81
C ALA A 237 -6.85 -40.63 43.25
N PRO A 238 -5.92 -40.12 44.08
CA PRO A 238 -4.85 -40.96 44.61
C PRO A 238 -5.44 -42.06 45.48
N VAL A 239 -5.02 -43.31 45.24
CA VAL A 239 -5.40 -44.46 46.05
C VAL A 239 -4.34 -44.67 47.13
N VAL A 240 -4.77 -44.62 48.39
CA VAL A 240 -3.92 -44.91 49.55
C VAL A 240 -4.00 -46.39 49.89
N THR A 241 -2.85 -47.07 49.92
CA THR A 241 -2.75 -48.46 50.37
C THR A 241 -1.69 -48.63 51.46
N GLY A 242 -1.67 -49.78 52.13
CA GLY A 242 -0.75 -50.07 53.23
C GLY A 242 -1.23 -49.63 54.61
N VAL A 243 -2.27 -48.79 54.69
CA VAL A 243 -2.91 -48.35 55.93
C VAL A 243 -4.44 -48.42 55.82
N THR A 244 -5.14 -48.48 56.96
CA THR A 244 -6.60 -48.45 57.03
C THR A 244 -7.04 -47.15 57.70
N ASP A 245 -8.11 -46.55 57.17
CA ASP A 245 -8.69 -45.32 57.74
C ASP A 245 -9.02 -45.50 59.23
N GLY A 246 -8.70 -44.48 60.03
CA GLY A 246 -8.88 -44.46 61.48
C GLY A 246 -8.02 -45.44 62.30
N SER A 247 -7.10 -46.19 61.69
CA SER A 247 -6.26 -47.17 62.41
C SER A 247 -4.95 -46.56 62.93
N TYR A 248 -4.50 -47.05 64.08
CA TYR A 248 -3.21 -46.68 64.68
C TYR A 248 -2.23 -47.86 64.56
N TYR A 249 -1.03 -47.61 64.04
CA TYR A 249 0.01 -48.63 63.88
C TYR A 249 1.28 -48.17 64.60
N ASN A 250 1.51 -48.72 65.79
CA ASN A 250 2.64 -48.35 66.65
C ASN A 250 3.70 -49.44 66.83
N ASP A 251 3.47 -50.70 66.41
CA ASP A 251 4.51 -51.74 66.37
C ASP A 251 4.11 -53.02 65.56
N PRO A 252 4.73 -53.30 64.39
CA PRO A 252 5.57 -52.40 63.63
C PRO A 252 4.73 -51.30 62.95
N PRO A 253 5.31 -50.12 62.68
CA PRO A 253 4.65 -49.07 61.91
C PRO A 253 4.35 -49.56 60.48
N LYS A 254 3.22 -49.12 59.92
CA LYS A 254 2.88 -49.35 58.53
C LYS A 254 3.21 -48.12 57.68
N ILE A 255 3.66 -48.36 56.45
CA ILE A 255 3.92 -47.31 55.46
C ILE A 255 2.69 -47.17 54.57
N ALA A 256 2.18 -45.95 54.44
CA ALA A 256 1.19 -45.61 53.42
C ALA A 256 1.89 -45.47 52.06
N THR A 257 1.27 -45.98 51.02
CA THR A 257 1.69 -45.79 49.63
C THR A 257 0.55 -45.15 48.86
N PHE A 258 0.89 -44.30 47.89
CA PHE A 258 -0.04 -43.53 47.08
C PHE A 258 0.17 -43.93 45.61
N THR A 259 -0.90 -44.03 44.82
CA THR A 259 -0.79 -44.28 43.38
C THR A 259 -0.15 -43.13 42.63
N GLU A 260 -0.28 -41.91 43.15
CA GLU A 260 0.32 -40.68 42.64
C GLU A 260 0.44 -39.63 43.76
N GLY A 261 1.22 -38.57 43.51
CA GLY A 261 1.55 -37.54 44.49
C GLY A 261 2.62 -37.95 45.50
N THR A 262 3.10 -36.99 46.28
CA THR A 262 4.02 -37.20 47.42
C THR A 262 3.33 -36.82 48.73
N ALA A 263 3.54 -37.62 49.77
CA ALA A 263 3.09 -37.34 51.13
C ALA A 263 3.78 -36.12 51.75
#